data_AF-A0A0F9HYP9-F1
#
_entry.id   AF-A0A0F9HYP9-F1
#
_cell.length_a   1.000
_cell.length_b   1.000
_cell.length_c   1.000
_cell.angle_alpha   90.00
_cell.angle_beta   90.00
_cell.angle_gamma   90.00
#
_symmetry.space_group_name_H-M   'P 1'
#
loop_
_entity.id
_entity.type
_entity.pdbx_description
1 polymer ?
#
loop_
_entity_poly.entity_id
_entity_poly.type
_entity_poly.pdbx_seq_one_letter_code
_entity_poly.pdbx_strand_id
1 'polypeptide(L)'
;MKILIACEFSGIVREEFRKRGHDAWSCDLLPTEIKGKHYQGDIRNIIDDMWDMLIGFPPCTHLAVSGARWFLEKRLDGSQEKGIDLFMLLASTDISQIAIENPVGIMSTEWRKPDQYIQPWQFGHGETKKTCLWLKGLPLLRPTNIVEGRESRIHKMPPSKDRGKLRSITYKGFAEAMASQWNFP
;
A
#
# COMPACT_ATOMS: atom_id res chain seq x y z
N MET A 1 -13.20 -0.40 15.19
CA MET A 1 -12.08 -1.23 14.72
C MET A 1 -10.73 -0.63 15.09
N LYS A 2 -9.77 -1.48 15.46
CA LYS A 2 -8.33 -1.24 15.48
C LYS A 2 -7.74 -1.58 14.11
N ILE A 3 -7.08 -0.62 13.48
CA ILE A 3 -6.61 -0.75 12.09
C ILE A 3 -5.11 -0.45 12.01
N LEU A 4 -4.36 -1.38 11.42
CA LEU A 4 -2.93 -1.22 11.18
C LEU A 4 -2.67 -0.83 9.72
N ILE A 5 -2.08 0.34 9.53
CA ILE A 5 -1.62 0.82 8.22
C ILE A 5 -0.11 0.53 8.12
N ALA A 6 0.24 -0.63 7.58
CA ALA A 6 1.61 -1.14 7.54
C ALA A 6 2.42 -0.54 6.38
N CYS A 7 3.69 -0.22 6.65
CA CYS A 7 4.61 0.44 5.71
C CYS A 7 4.12 1.81 5.21
N GLU A 8 3.52 2.61 6.12
CA GLU A 8 3.03 3.95 5.79
C GLU A 8 3.69 5.05 6.66
N PHE A 9 4.63 5.77 6.06
CA PHE A 9 5.16 7.01 6.63
C PHE A 9 4.28 8.25 6.37
N SER A 10 3.45 8.27 5.33
CA SER A 10 2.71 9.51 4.96
C SER A 10 1.60 9.88 5.95
N GLY A 11 0.99 8.88 6.60
CA GLY A 11 -0.16 9.06 7.50
C GLY A 11 -1.50 9.34 6.80
N ILE A 12 -1.55 9.38 5.47
CA ILE A 12 -2.74 9.78 4.70
C ILE A 12 -3.90 8.79 4.91
N VAL A 13 -3.64 7.50 4.74
CA VAL A 13 -4.66 6.45 4.89
C VAL A 13 -5.06 6.35 6.36
N ARG A 14 -4.08 6.38 7.27
CA ARG A 14 -4.35 6.40 8.72
C ARG A 14 -5.34 7.51 9.08
N GLU A 15 -5.09 8.75 8.66
CA GLU A 15 -5.97 9.85 9.02
C GLU A 15 -7.38 9.72 8.44
N GLU A 16 -7.56 9.16 7.24
CA GLU A 16 -8.90 8.94 6.69
C GLU A 16 -9.71 7.92 7.49
N PHE A 17 -9.09 6.85 8.00
CA PHE A 17 -9.76 5.93 8.93
C PHE A 17 -10.02 6.58 10.30
N ARG A 18 -9.06 7.36 10.84
CA ARG A 18 -9.25 8.09 12.12
C ARG A 18 -10.42 9.07 12.07
N LYS A 19 -10.59 9.79 10.95
CA LYS A 19 -11.74 10.70 10.73
C LYS A 19 -13.10 9.99 10.80
N ARG A 20 -13.12 8.67 10.66
CA ARG A 20 -14.33 7.82 10.72
C ARG A 20 -14.52 7.14 12.07
N GLY A 21 -13.69 7.48 13.06
CA GLY A 21 -13.82 6.97 14.43
C GLY A 21 -13.06 5.67 14.70
N HIS A 22 -12.26 5.17 13.76
CA HIS A 22 -11.43 3.98 13.99
C HIS A 22 -10.18 4.29 14.82
N ASP A 23 -9.72 3.29 15.58
CA ASP A 23 -8.42 3.32 16.22
C ASP A 23 -7.33 2.89 15.22
N ALA A 24 -7.04 3.78 14.26
CA ALA A 24 -6.04 3.51 13.23
C ALA A 24 -4.65 4.02 13.61
N TRP A 25 -3.65 3.16 13.39
CA TRP A 25 -2.23 3.40 13.57
C TRP A 25 -1.49 3.16 12.27
N SER A 26 -0.46 3.96 11.98
CA SER A 26 0.48 3.65 10.91
C SER A 26 1.79 3.09 11.46
N CYS A 27 2.49 2.29 10.67
CA CYS A 27 3.78 1.72 11.03
C CYS A 27 4.76 1.83 9.87
N ASP A 28 5.95 2.37 10.11
CA ASP A 28 7.01 2.48 9.11
C ASP A 28 8.38 2.59 9.82
N LEU A 29 9.47 2.29 9.11
CA LEU A 29 10.82 2.55 9.61
C LEU A 29 11.13 4.06 9.60
N LEU A 30 10.51 4.78 8.68
CA LEU A 30 10.62 6.23 8.55
C LEU A 30 9.67 6.95 9.50
N PRO A 31 10.04 8.15 9.98
CA PRO A 31 9.13 8.96 10.79
C PRO A 31 7.90 9.38 9.97
N THR A 32 6.75 9.44 10.63
CA THR A 32 5.48 9.88 10.01
C THR A 32 5.53 11.36 9.57
N GLU A 33 4.98 11.68 8.40
CA GLU A 33 4.84 13.06 7.93
C GLU A 33 3.69 13.79 8.63
N ILE A 34 2.54 13.13 8.77
CA ILE A 34 1.42 13.65 9.55
C ILE A 34 1.59 13.13 10.98
N LYS A 35 1.75 14.04 11.96
CA LYS A 35 1.84 13.66 13.38
C LYS A 35 0.55 12.97 13.83
N GLY A 36 0.67 11.91 14.61
CA GLY A 36 -0.47 11.13 15.08
C GLY A 36 -0.06 9.76 15.61
N LYS A 37 -1.01 8.82 15.62
CA LYS A 37 -0.79 7.44 16.05
C LYS A 37 0.13 6.70 15.07
N HIS A 38 1.41 6.67 15.38
CA HIS A 38 2.42 6.08 14.52
C HIS A 38 3.42 5.29 15.37
N TYR A 39 3.68 4.05 14.95
CA TYR A 39 4.77 3.26 15.46
C TYR A 39 5.95 3.36 14.47
N GLN A 40 7.04 3.98 14.91
CA GLN A 40 8.25 4.02 14.10
C GLN A 40 9.12 2.80 14.43
N GLY A 41 9.17 1.81 13.54
CA GLY A 41 9.90 0.57 13.77
C GLY A 41 9.51 -0.56 12.81
N ASP A 42 10.02 -1.76 13.09
CA ASP A 42 9.68 -2.95 12.32
C ASP A 42 8.24 -3.38 12.62
N ILE A 43 7.46 -3.63 11.56
CA ILE A 43 6.07 -4.09 11.65
C ILE A 43 5.93 -5.38 12.47
N ARG A 44 6.96 -6.25 12.45
CA ARG A 44 6.99 -7.51 13.21
C ARG A 44 6.82 -7.31 14.71
N ASN A 45 7.12 -6.12 15.22
CA ASN A 45 7.01 -5.83 16.65
C ASN A 45 5.55 -5.60 17.10
N ILE A 46 4.65 -5.30 16.18
CA ILE A 46 3.27 -4.89 16.51
C ILE A 46 2.21 -5.63 15.69
N ILE A 47 2.58 -6.44 14.69
CA ILE A 47 1.63 -7.07 13.77
C ILE A 47 0.62 -8.00 14.48
N ASP A 48 1.00 -8.52 15.64
CA ASP A 48 0.20 -9.44 16.45
C ASP A 48 -0.57 -8.74 17.59
N ASP A 49 -0.62 -7.40 17.63
CA ASP A 49 -1.29 -6.60 18.67
C ASP A 49 -2.84 -6.59 18.55
N MET A 50 -3.42 -7.69 18.07
CA MET A 50 -4.88 -7.90 17.95
C MET A 50 -5.57 -6.82 17.10
N TRP A 51 -5.11 -6.67 15.85
CA TRP A 51 -5.72 -5.77 14.87
C TRP A 51 -6.93 -6.40 14.21
N ASP A 52 -7.98 -5.61 13.98
CA ASP A 52 -9.16 -6.07 13.25
C ASP A 52 -8.91 -6.06 11.73
N MET A 53 -8.10 -5.09 11.26
CA MET A 53 -7.79 -4.89 9.85
C MET A 53 -6.34 -4.45 9.63
N LEU A 54 -5.71 -4.96 8.56
CA LEU A 54 -4.41 -4.55 8.07
C LEU A 54 -4.52 -3.98 6.65
N ILE A 55 -3.95 -2.79 6.42
CA ILE A 55 -3.75 -2.23 5.09
C ILE A 55 -2.25 -2.01 4.90
N GLY A 56 -1.63 -2.82 4.04
CA GLY A 56 -0.19 -2.86 3.82
C GLY A 56 0.25 -2.19 2.53
N PHE A 57 1.32 -1.40 2.62
CA PHE A 57 2.00 -0.77 1.50
C PHE A 57 3.47 -1.23 1.39
N PRO A 58 3.75 -2.55 1.35
CA PRO A 58 5.12 -3.05 1.43
C PRO A 58 6.00 -2.46 0.31
N PRO A 59 7.28 -2.16 0.58
CA PRO A 59 8.18 -1.58 -0.40
C PRO A 59 8.21 -2.34 -1.73
N CYS A 60 7.82 -1.65 -2.81
CA CYS A 60 7.72 -2.26 -4.14
C CYS A 60 9.06 -2.31 -4.91
N THR A 61 10.14 -1.75 -4.34
CA THR A 61 11.45 -1.57 -5.01
C THR A 61 11.98 -2.87 -5.61
N HIS A 62 11.81 -4.00 -4.93
CA HIS A 62 12.33 -5.30 -5.37
C HIS A 62 11.29 -6.17 -6.10
N LEU A 63 10.02 -5.73 -6.10
CA LEU A 63 8.89 -6.52 -6.59
C LEU A 63 8.31 -5.99 -7.91
N ALA A 64 8.31 -4.66 -8.11
CA ALA A 64 7.62 -4.03 -9.23
C ALA A 64 8.32 -4.24 -10.58
N VAL A 65 7.53 -4.54 -11.63
CA VAL A 65 8.04 -4.84 -12.99
C VAL A 65 8.78 -3.65 -13.62
N SER A 66 8.51 -2.42 -13.17
CA SER A 66 9.27 -1.24 -13.59
C SER A 66 10.77 -1.32 -13.27
N GLY A 67 11.17 -2.20 -12.36
CA GLY A 67 12.56 -2.50 -12.01
C GLY A 67 13.10 -3.81 -12.60
N ALA A 68 12.40 -4.43 -13.57
CA ALA A 68 12.70 -5.79 -14.05
C ALA A 68 14.13 -5.99 -14.54
N ARG A 69 14.75 -4.95 -15.14
CA ARG A 69 16.14 -5.01 -15.60
C ARG A 69 17.15 -5.36 -14.49
N TRP A 70 16.78 -5.14 -13.22
CA TRP A 70 17.62 -5.38 -12.04
C TRP A 70 17.24 -6.66 -11.29
N PHE A 71 16.28 -7.46 -11.77
CA PHE A 71 15.79 -8.61 -11.00
C PHE A 71 16.83 -9.71 -10.82
N LEU A 72 17.70 -9.94 -11.79
CA LEU A 72 18.77 -10.94 -11.64
C LEU A 72 19.69 -10.58 -10.45
N GLU A 73 20.17 -9.33 -10.41
CA GLU A 73 20.99 -8.82 -9.32
C GLU A 73 20.26 -8.90 -7.97
N LYS A 74 18.99 -8.49 -7.92
CA LYS A 74 18.18 -8.52 -6.70
C LYS A 74 17.86 -9.92 -6.16
N ARG A 75 17.87 -10.93 -7.04
CA ARG A 75 17.78 -12.33 -6.61
C ARG A 75 19.11 -12.80 -6.04
N LEU A 76 20.21 -12.48 -6.73
CA LEU A 76 21.55 -12.87 -6.29
C LEU A 76 21.94 -12.23 -4.96
N ASP A 77 21.53 -10.99 -4.69
CA ASP A 77 21.80 -10.28 -3.42
C ASP A 77 20.77 -10.54 -2.31
N GLY A 78 19.72 -11.33 -2.59
CA GLY A 78 18.65 -11.69 -1.65
C GLY A 78 17.65 -10.55 -1.34
N SER A 79 17.77 -9.38 -1.96
CA SER A 79 16.85 -8.25 -1.71
C SER A 79 15.44 -8.49 -2.25
N GLN A 80 15.31 -9.26 -3.33
CA GLN A 80 14.01 -9.67 -3.86
C GLN A 80 13.28 -10.60 -2.89
N GLU A 81 13.98 -11.56 -2.32
CA GLU A 81 13.42 -12.51 -1.34
C GLU A 81 12.95 -11.78 -0.07
N LYS A 82 13.74 -10.85 0.47
CA LYS A 82 13.30 -9.99 1.59
C LYS A 82 12.01 -9.21 1.30
N GLY A 83 11.83 -8.77 0.06
CA GLY A 83 10.60 -8.09 -0.38
C GLY A 83 9.41 -9.05 -0.44
N ILE A 84 9.62 -10.26 -0.94
CA ILE A 84 8.61 -11.33 -0.97
C ILE A 84 8.24 -11.72 0.47
N ASP A 85 9.22 -11.92 1.35
CA ASP A 85 9.02 -12.30 2.75
C ASP A 85 8.18 -11.29 3.50
N LEU A 86 8.46 -9.99 3.37
CA LEU A 86 7.66 -8.95 4.00
C LEU A 86 6.25 -8.90 3.41
N PHE A 87 6.09 -9.06 2.10
CA PHE A 87 4.77 -9.13 1.48
C PHE A 87 3.98 -10.33 2.03
N MET A 88 4.60 -11.50 2.08
CA MET A 88 3.99 -12.74 2.56
C MET A 88 3.70 -12.70 4.07
N LEU A 89 4.55 -12.06 4.87
CA LEU A 89 4.30 -11.80 6.28
C LEU A 89 2.97 -11.06 6.45
N LEU A 90 2.75 -9.95 5.74
CA LEU A 90 1.50 -9.20 5.80
C LEU A 90 0.31 -10.03 5.31
N ALA A 91 0.50 -10.82 4.25
CA ALA A 91 -0.55 -11.62 3.62
C ALA A 91 -0.99 -12.82 4.45
N SER A 92 -0.10 -13.36 5.28
CA SER A 92 -0.31 -14.61 6.04
C SER A 92 -0.68 -14.40 7.50
N THR A 93 -0.83 -13.16 7.96
CA THR A 93 -1.31 -12.87 9.32
C THR A 93 -2.70 -13.47 9.59
N ASP A 94 -2.98 -13.71 10.87
CA ASP A 94 -4.28 -14.17 11.34
C ASP A 94 -5.37 -13.07 11.31
N ILE A 95 -4.99 -11.83 10.97
CA ILE A 95 -5.91 -10.71 10.82
C ILE A 95 -6.98 -11.08 9.77
N SER A 96 -8.25 -10.86 10.13
CA SER A 96 -9.38 -11.32 9.32
C SER A 96 -9.61 -10.47 8.07
N GLN A 97 -9.24 -9.19 8.12
CA GLN A 97 -9.39 -8.22 7.05
C GLN A 97 -8.03 -7.68 6.61
N ILE A 98 -7.63 -7.95 5.37
CA ILE A 98 -6.32 -7.54 4.85
C ILE A 98 -6.49 -6.92 3.47
N ALA A 99 -5.85 -5.77 3.25
CA ALA A 99 -5.58 -5.23 1.93
C ALA A 99 -4.08 -5.00 1.76
N ILE A 100 -3.47 -5.52 0.71
CA ILE A 100 -2.09 -5.20 0.35
C ILE A 100 -2.10 -4.45 -0.98
N GLU A 101 -1.56 -3.24 -0.99
CA GLU A 101 -1.38 -2.42 -2.18
C GLU A 101 0.04 -2.57 -2.71
N ASN A 102 0.15 -2.83 -4.00
CA ASN A 102 1.44 -2.78 -4.69
C ASN A 102 1.25 -2.46 -6.17
N PRO A 103 2.23 -1.81 -6.84
CA PRO A 103 2.30 -1.79 -8.29
C PRO A 103 2.31 -3.20 -8.92
N VAL A 104 2.07 -3.26 -10.23
CA VAL A 104 2.26 -4.51 -10.98
C VAL A 104 3.71 -5.02 -10.82
N GLY A 105 3.85 -6.28 -10.44
CA GLY A 105 5.14 -6.87 -10.06
C GLY A 105 5.11 -8.40 -10.04
N ILE A 106 6.17 -8.98 -9.47
CA ILE A 106 6.39 -10.43 -9.47
C ILE A 106 5.42 -11.22 -8.60
N MET A 107 4.74 -10.59 -7.63
CA MET A 107 3.87 -11.30 -6.68
C MET A 107 2.70 -12.04 -7.34
N SER A 108 2.28 -11.63 -8.55
CA SER A 108 1.29 -12.37 -9.34
C SER A 108 1.79 -13.73 -9.84
N THR A 109 3.11 -13.88 -9.97
CA THR A 109 3.80 -15.13 -10.33
C THR A 109 4.22 -15.90 -9.07
N GLU A 110 4.80 -15.20 -8.08
CA GLU A 110 5.36 -15.84 -6.87
C GLU A 110 4.29 -16.37 -5.90
N TRP A 111 3.10 -15.78 -5.87
CA TRP A 111 2.05 -16.18 -4.92
C TRP A 111 0.69 -16.41 -5.59
N ARG A 112 0.00 -15.32 -5.95
CA ARG A 112 -1.30 -15.37 -6.64
C ARG A 112 -1.62 -14.06 -7.33
N LYS A 113 -2.54 -14.10 -8.30
CA LYS A 113 -3.09 -12.90 -8.94
C LYS A 113 -3.79 -12.00 -7.88
N PRO A 114 -3.70 -10.66 -8.03
CA PRO A 114 -4.45 -9.74 -7.18
C PRO A 114 -5.94 -9.89 -7.43
N ASP A 115 -6.73 -9.55 -6.42
CA ASP A 115 -8.20 -9.60 -6.49
C ASP A 115 -8.75 -8.50 -7.40
N GLN A 116 -8.04 -7.37 -7.49
CA GLN A 116 -8.40 -6.28 -8.39
C GLN A 116 -7.22 -5.39 -8.79
N TYR A 117 -7.44 -4.63 -9.87
CA TYR A 117 -6.61 -3.50 -10.25
C TYR A 117 -7.39 -2.20 -10.12
N ILE A 118 -6.76 -1.18 -9.55
CA ILE A 118 -7.29 0.17 -9.43
C ILE A 118 -6.36 1.19 -10.10
N GLN A 119 -6.91 2.36 -10.39
CA GLN A 119 -6.23 3.47 -11.06
C GLN A 119 -6.58 4.78 -10.37
N PRO A 120 -5.65 5.74 -10.23
CA PRO A 120 -5.93 7.02 -9.56
C PRO A 120 -7.12 7.77 -10.14
N TRP A 121 -7.32 7.71 -11.46
CA TRP A 121 -8.43 8.39 -12.14
C TRP A 121 -9.82 7.88 -11.78
N GLN A 122 -9.93 6.69 -11.20
CA GLN A 122 -11.18 6.16 -10.65
C GLN A 122 -11.57 6.83 -9.33
N PHE A 123 -10.66 7.62 -8.74
CA PHE A 123 -10.76 8.22 -7.41
C PHE A 123 -10.34 9.69 -7.39
N GLY A 124 -10.55 10.43 -8.48
CA GLY A 124 -10.38 11.88 -8.52
C GLY A 124 -8.99 12.39 -8.91
N HIS A 125 -8.08 11.52 -9.34
CA HIS A 125 -6.70 11.88 -9.69
C HIS A 125 -6.42 11.54 -11.16
N GLY A 126 -6.24 12.52 -12.07
CA GLY A 126 -6.13 12.30 -13.52
C GLY A 126 -4.95 11.45 -13.99
N GLU A 127 -4.11 10.95 -13.08
CA GLU A 127 -2.99 10.08 -13.38
C GLU A 127 -3.38 8.63 -13.70
N THR A 128 -2.52 7.96 -14.48
CA THR A 128 -2.54 6.51 -14.64
C THR A 128 -1.41 5.85 -13.86
N LYS A 129 -1.77 4.95 -12.94
CA LYS A 129 -0.87 4.09 -12.18
C LYS A 129 -1.64 2.80 -11.88
N LYS A 130 -1.39 1.76 -12.68
CA LYS A 130 -2.04 0.46 -12.46
C LYS A 130 -1.53 -0.11 -11.13
N THR A 131 -2.40 -0.08 -10.13
CA THR A 131 -2.15 -0.54 -8.77
C THR A 131 -2.93 -1.83 -8.54
N CYS A 132 -2.31 -2.81 -7.90
CA CYS A 132 -2.90 -4.08 -7.52
C CYS A 132 -3.39 -4.01 -6.08
N LEU A 133 -4.51 -4.67 -5.79
CA LEU A 133 -4.95 -4.96 -4.43
C LEU A 133 -5.13 -6.46 -4.24
N TRP A 134 -4.45 -7.02 -3.24
CA TRP A 134 -4.71 -8.35 -2.71
C TRP A 134 -5.53 -8.21 -1.43
N LEU A 135 -6.69 -8.84 -1.40
CA LEU A 135 -7.70 -8.69 -0.36
C LEU A 135 -7.96 -10.03 0.36
N LYS A 136 -8.23 -9.96 1.66
CA LYS A 136 -8.76 -11.03 2.51
C LYS A 136 -9.86 -10.42 3.36
N GLY A 137 -11.06 -11.01 3.38
CA GLY A 137 -12.16 -10.52 4.21
C GLY A 137 -12.68 -9.10 3.89
N LEU A 138 -12.28 -8.52 2.75
CA LEU A 138 -12.67 -7.18 2.32
C LEU A 138 -13.38 -7.22 0.95
N PRO A 139 -14.41 -6.39 0.73
CA PRO A 139 -15.02 -6.24 -0.58
C PRO A 139 -14.09 -5.49 -1.54
N LEU A 140 -14.30 -5.70 -2.84
CA LEU A 140 -13.62 -4.95 -3.89
C LEU A 140 -13.85 -3.43 -3.71
N LEU A 141 -12.77 -2.67 -3.87
CA LEU A 141 -12.79 -1.20 -3.79
C LEU A 141 -13.43 -0.62 -5.06
N ARG A 142 -14.56 0.06 -4.89
CA ARG A 142 -15.33 0.65 -6.00
C ARG A 142 -14.82 2.06 -6.32
N PRO A 143 -14.76 2.46 -7.60
CA PRO A 143 -14.50 3.84 -7.99
C PRO A 143 -15.44 4.83 -7.27
N THR A 144 -14.91 5.95 -6.80
CA THR A 144 -15.69 6.99 -6.10
C THR A 144 -15.78 8.31 -6.87
N ASN A 145 -14.84 8.59 -7.76
CA ASN A 145 -14.82 9.81 -8.56
C ASN A 145 -14.03 9.57 -9.85
N ILE A 146 -14.72 9.34 -10.95
CA ILE A 146 -14.08 9.10 -12.25
C ILE A 146 -13.80 10.45 -12.92
N VAL A 147 -12.52 10.77 -13.12
CA VAL A 147 -12.09 12.00 -13.78
C VAL A 147 -11.54 11.73 -15.18
N GLU A 148 -11.66 12.74 -16.04
CA GLU A 148 -11.01 12.79 -17.35
C GLU A 148 -9.53 13.15 -17.22
N GLY A 149 -8.75 12.87 -18.26
CA GLY A 149 -7.28 12.96 -18.21
C GLY A 149 -6.63 11.63 -17.82
N ARG A 150 -5.56 11.28 -18.54
CA ARG A 150 -4.80 10.03 -18.35
C ARG A 150 -3.32 10.37 -18.43
N GLU A 151 -2.82 11.09 -17.44
CA GLU A 151 -1.42 11.53 -17.44
C GLU A 151 -0.51 10.55 -16.72
N SER A 152 0.56 10.13 -17.38
CA SER A 152 1.59 9.28 -16.74
C SER A 152 2.62 10.13 -15.98
N ARG A 153 2.17 11.00 -15.07
CA ARG A 153 3.02 11.94 -14.30
C ARG A 153 4.19 11.24 -13.60
N ILE A 154 3.91 10.09 -12.99
CA ILE A 154 4.90 9.28 -12.27
C ILE A 154 6.01 8.77 -13.21
N HIS A 155 5.68 8.37 -14.44
CA HIS A 155 6.67 7.94 -15.43
C HIS A 155 7.51 9.12 -15.96
N LYS A 156 6.88 10.30 -16.10
CA LYS A 156 7.53 11.54 -16.56
C LYS A 156 8.38 12.24 -15.49
N MET A 157 8.30 11.82 -14.23
CA MET A 157 9.04 12.45 -13.12
C MET A 157 10.55 12.22 -13.27
N PRO A 158 11.38 13.29 -13.38
CA PRO A 158 12.82 13.17 -13.56
C PRO A 158 13.48 12.57 -12.30
N PRO A 159 14.70 11.99 -12.42
CA PRO A 159 15.47 11.53 -11.27
C PRO A 159 15.67 12.66 -10.25
N SER A 160 15.32 12.41 -8.99
CA SER A 160 15.60 13.29 -7.87
C SER A 160 15.82 12.44 -6.62
N LYS A 161 16.46 13.01 -5.58
CA LYS A 161 16.69 12.33 -4.31
C LYS A 161 15.38 11.84 -3.68
N ASP A 162 14.31 12.64 -3.80
CA ASP A 162 13.00 12.34 -3.21
C ASP A 162 12.07 11.54 -4.12
N ARG A 163 12.50 11.20 -5.34
CA ARG A 163 11.64 10.55 -6.35
C ARG A 163 11.04 9.23 -5.84
N GLY A 164 11.80 8.43 -5.09
CA GLY A 164 11.32 7.19 -4.51
C GLY A 164 10.17 7.44 -3.55
N LYS A 165 10.39 8.35 -2.60
CA LYS A 165 9.42 8.79 -1.58
C LYS A 165 8.16 9.37 -2.22
N LEU A 166 8.28 10.26 -3.20
CA LEU A 166 7.13 10.88 -3.87
C LEU A 166 6.27 9.88 -4.65
N ARG A 167 6.87 8.78 -5.13
CA ARG A 167 6.15 7.73 -5.88
C ARG A 167 5.45 6.70 -5.00
N SER A 168 5.84 6.62 -3.73
CA SER A 168 5.23 5.74 -2.72
C SER A 168 4.13 6.41 -1.91
N ILE A 169 3.95 7.73 -2.03
CA ILE A 169 2.81 8.41 -1.39
C ILE A 169 1.50 7.92 -2.02
N THR A 170 0.60 7.46 -1.15
CA THR A 170 -0.74 7.02 -1.54
C THR A 170 -1.59 8.20 -1.99
N TYR A 171 -2.32 8.03 -3.09
CA TYR A 171 -3.25 9.05 -3.56
C TYR A 171 -4.38 9.25 -2.55
N LYS A 172 -4.70 10.51 -2.23
CA LYS A 172 -5.76 10.84 -1.26
C LYS A 172 -7.11 10.20 -1.61
N GLY A 173 -7.41 10.08 -2.91
CA GLY A 173 -8.63 9.43 -3.38
C GLY A 173 -8.70 7.93 -3.07
N PHE A 174 -7.56 7.22 -3.11
CA PHE A 174 -7.48 5.84 -2.64
C PHE A 174 -7.75 5.78 -1.14
N ALA A 175 -7.09 6.64 -0.35
CA ALA A 175 -7.24 6.68 1.10
C ALA A 175 -8.70 6.92 1.53
N GLU A 176 -9.36 7.94 0.94
CA GLU A 176 -10.75 8.28 1.20
C GLU A 176 -11.71 7.15 0.82
N ALA A 177 -11.45 6.48 -0.31
CA ALA A 177 -12.25 5.34 -0.77
C ALA A 177 -12.08 4.11 0.12
N MET A 178 -10.85 3.75 0.48
CA MET A 178 -10.57 2.65 1.41
C MET A 178 -11.28 2.89 2.74
N ALA A 179 -11.10 4.08 3.33
CA ALA A 179 -11.70 4.41 4.60
C ALA A 179 -13.23 4.48 4.55
N SER A 180 -13.83 4.95 3.45
CA SER A 180 -15.30 5.01 3.35
C SER A 180 -15.96 3.65 3.11
N GLN A 181 -15.33 2.78 2.32
CA GLN A 181 -15.94 1.51 1.89
C GLN A 181 -15.60 0.33 2.81
N TRP A 182 -14.47 0.41 3.52
CA TRP A 182 -14.06 -0.59 4.52
C TRP A 182 -14.30 -0.08 5.95
N ASN A 183 -15.40 0.66 6.15
CA ASN A 183 -15.82 1.18 7.46
C ASN A 183 -16.84 0.21 8.10
N PHE A 184 -16.35 -0.92 8.61
CA PHE A 184 -17.21 -1.86 9.34
C PHE A 184 -17.42 -1.40 10.80
N PRO A 185 -18.58 -1.73 11.40
CA PRO A 185 -18.87 -1.44 12.80
C PRO A 185 -17.84 -2.07 13.76
#